data_AF-A0A6P2JT45-F1
#
_entry.id   AF-A0A6P2JT45-F1
#
_cell.length_a   1.000
_cell.length_b   1.000
_cell.length_c   1.000
_cell.angle_alpha   90.00
_cell.angle_beta   90.00
_cell.angle_gamma   90.00
#
_symmetry.space_group_name_H-M   'P 1'
#
loop_
_entity.id
_entity.type
_entity.pdbx_description
1 polymer ?
#
loop_
_entity_poly.entity_id
_entity_poly.type
_entity_poly.pdbx_seq_one_letter_code
_entity_poly.pdbx_strand_id
1 'polypeptide(L)'
;MLRKNVIRHALMLLLPTVLLTGCASKSPRSLPTLDVPALRPEARQPATPSICLPTCSAGLTSARESWRRSLTNGASPASSASVVTTR
;
A
#
# COMPACT_ATOMS: atom_id res chain seq x y z
N MET A 1 24.41 9.71 -34.31
CA MET A 1 23.96 8.63 -33.40
C MET A 1 24.22 8.94 -31.92
N LEU A 2 25.43 9.40 -31.55
CA LEU A 2 25.84 9.62 -30.14
C LEU A 2 24.95 10.59 -29.34
N ARG A 3 24.52 11.71 -29.93
CA ARG A 3 23.66 12.73 -29.29
C ARG A 3 22.27 12.22 -28.88
N LYS A 4 21.73 11.25 -29.63
CA LYS A 4 20.39 10.67 -29.40
C LYS A 4 20.40 9.69 -28.21
N ASN A 5 21.52 9.00 -27.99
CA ASN A 5 21.72 8.10 -26.86
C ASN A 5 21.94 8.87 -25.55
N VAL A 6 22.63 10.01 -25.58
CA VAL A 6 22.83 10.88 -24.41
C VAL A 6 21.49 11.46 -23.92
N ILE A 7 20.64 11.93 -24.83
CA ILE A 7 19.31 12.46 -24.48
C ILE A 7 18.41 11.34 -23.92
N ARG A 8 18.45 10.12 -24.47
CA ARG A 8 17.69 8.98 -23.94
C ARG A 8 18.15 8.57 -22.54
N HIS A 9 19.46 8.56 -22.28
CA HIS A 9 19.99 8.23 -20.95
C HIS A 9 19.65 9.32 -19.92
N ALA A 10 19.72 10.59 -20.31
CA ALA A 10 19.29 11.70 -19.46
C ALA A 10 17.79 11.60 -19.11
N LEU A 11 16.94 11.23 -20.07
CA LEU A 11 15.50 11.05 -19.84
C LEU A 11 15.19 9.86 -18.91
N MET A 12 15.90 8.74 -19.06
CA MET A 12 15.75 7.56 -18.20
C MET A 12 16.17 7.83 -16.74
N LEU A 13 17.13 8.72 -16.51
CA LEU A 13 17.59 9.11 -15.17
C LEU A 13 16.71 10.19 -14.51
N LEU A 14 15.83 10.86 -15.26
CA LEU A 14 14.92 11.87 -14.72
C LEU A 14 13.68 11.26 -14.04
N LEU A 15 13.22 10.08 -14.45
CA LEU A 15 12.05 9.43 -13.82
C LEU A 15 12.30 9.06 -12.34
N PRO A 16 13.43 8.42 -11.97
CA PRO A 16 13.73 8.06 -10.59
C PRO A 16 13.84 9.28 -9.66
N THR A 17 14.43 10.39 -10.14
CA THR A 17 14.66 11.59 -9.32
C THR A 17 13.37 12.34 -9.01
N VAL A 18 12.39 12.33 -9.91
CA VAL A 18 11.05 12.92 -9.67
C VAL A 18 10.26 12.11 -8.61
N LEU A 19 10.44 10.78 -8.57
CA LEU A 19 9.77 9.93 -7.59
C LEU A 19 10.34 10.09 -6.17
N LEU A 20 11.66 10.37 -6.04
CA LEU A 20 12.32 10.51 -4.74
C LEU A 20 12.02 11.83 -4.02
N THR A 21 11.62 12.90 -4.72
CA THR A 21 11.28 14.19 -4.09
C THR A 21 9.85 14.25 -3.56
N GLY A 22 9.00 13.28 -3.90
CA GLY A 22 7.61 13.21 -3.44
C GLY A 22 7.40 12.72 -2.00
N CYS A 23 8.42 12.09 -1.39
CA CYS A 23 8.38 11.59 -0.01
C CYS A 23 9.26 12.39 0.95
N ALA A 24 9.42 13.70 0.72
CA ALA A 24 9.85 14.58 1.79
C ALA A 24 8.69 14.70 2.79
N SER A 25 8.63 13.76 3.75
CA SER A 25 7.80 13.88 4.95
C SER A 25 8.20 15.17 5.64
N LYS A 26 7.53 16.27 5.27
CA LYS A 26 7.72 17.55 5.93
C LYS A 26 7.36 17.30 7.37
N SER A 27 8.37 17.21 8.23
CA SER A 27 8.18 17.13 9.67
C SER A 27 7.18 18.22 10.02
N PRO A 28 6.06 17.92 10.69
CA PRO A 28 5.08 18.93 11.04
C PRO A 28 5.85 20.00 11.80
N ARG A 29 6.02 21.16 11.17
CA ARG A 29 6.58 22.32 11.83
C ARG A 29 5.64 22.58 12.99
N SER A 30 6.11 22.39 14.22
CA SER A 30 5.36 22.74 15.42
C SER A 30 5.03 24.22 15.31
N LEU A 31 3.83 24.50 14.83
CA LEU A 31 3.24 25.83 14.91
C LEU A 31 3.07 26.12 16.40
N PRO A 32 3.25 27.39 16.84
CA PRO A 32 2.84 27.75 18.18
C PRO A 32 1.40 27.29 18.36
N THR A 33 1.11 26.65 19.50
CA THR A 33 -0.23 26.18 19.84
C THR A 33 -1.17 27.34 19.64
N LEU A 34 -1.92 27.31 18.54
CA LEU A 34 -2.92 28.31 18.26
C LEU A 34 -3.96 28.10 19.37
N ASP A 35 -4.33 29.18 20.07
CA ASP A 35 -5.26 29.14 21.21
C ASP A 35 -6.68 28.89 20.68
N VAL A 36 -6.87 27.69 20.11
CA VAL A 36 -8.10 27.25 19.46
C VAL A 36 -9.05 26.87 20.57
N PRO A 37 -10.18 27.58 20.72
CA PRO A 37 -11.16 27.23 21.72
C PRO A 37 -11.67 25.82 21.48
N ALA A 38 -11.89 25.08 22.57
CA ALA A 38 -12.43 23.73 22.49
C ALA A 38 -13.75 23.72 21.71
N LEU A 39 -13.96 22.69 20.89
CA LEU A 39 -15.21 22.52 20.16
C LEU A 39 -16.40 22.46 21.13
N ARG A 40 -17.48 23.16 20.77
CA ARG A 40 -18.75 23.05 21.48
C ARG A 40 -19.26 21.60 21.42
N PRO A 41 -19.99 21.11 22.44
CA PRO A 41 -20.46 19.73 22.48
C PRO A 41 -21.20 19.28 21.22
N GLU A 42 -21.96 20.19 20.58
CA GLU A 42 -22.77 19.93 19.38
C GLU A 42 -21.91 19.75 18.12
N ALA A 43 -20.68 20.29 18.13
CA ALA A 43 -19.72 20.17 17.03
C ALA A 43 -18.78 18.97 17.20
N ARG A 44 -18.92 18.20 18.28
CA ARG A 44 -18.10 17.01 18.52
C ARG A 44 -18.71 15.83 17.80
N GLN A 45 -17.87 15.02 17.18
CA GLN A 45 -18.31 13.71 16.70
C GLN A 45 -18.70 12.83 17.89
N PRO A 46 -19.72 11.98 17.75
CA PRO A 46 -20.05 11.00 18.76
C PRO A 46 -18.87 10.06 18.99
N ALA A 47 -18.85 9.43 20.17
CA ALA A 47 -17.84 8.41 20.47
C ALA A 47 -17.83 7.35 19.36
N THR A 48 -16.62 6.92 18.97
CA THR A 48 -16.44 5.89 17.94
C THR A 48 -17.28 4.66 18.29
N PRO A 49 -18.18 4.21 17.41
CA PRO A 49 -19.03 3.07 17.70
C PRO A 49 -18.17 1.81 17.83
N SER A 50 -18.58 0.88 18.69
CA SER A 50 -17.83 -0.35 18.99
C SER A 50 -17.55 -1.20 17.75
N ILE A 51 -18.41 -1.13 16.72
CA ILE A 51 -18.24 -1.81 15.43
C ILE A 51 -17.00 -1.35 14.66
N CYS A 52 -16.55 -0.12 14.88
CA CYS A 52 -15.34 0.43 14.26
C CYS A 52 -14.08 0.13 15.07
N LEU A 53 -14.20 -0.55 16.21
CA LEU A 53 -13.03 -0.96 16.97
C LEU A 53 -12.24 -2.03 16.18
N PRO A 54 -10.91 -2.01 16.25
CA PRO A 54 -10.07 -3.01 15.59
C PRO A 54 -10.36 -4.44 16.07
N THR A 55 -10.93 -4.58 17.28
CA THR A 55 -11.39 -5.87 17.82
C THR A 55 -12.62 -6.41 17.10
N CYS A 56 -13.51 -5.54 16.59
CA CYS A 56 -14.72 -5.97 15.88
C CYS A 56 -14.37 -6.62 14.52
N SER A 57 -13.34 -6.13 13.84
CA SER A 57 -12.91 -6.65 12.54
C SER A 57 -11.84 -7.75 12.62
N ALA A 58 -11.33 -8.05 13.82
CA ALA A 58 -10.29 -9.05 14.04
C ALA A 58 -10.71 -10.44 13.53
N GLY A 59 -11.92 -10.90 13.88
CA GLY A 59 -12.44 -12.20 13.44
C GLY A 59 -12.58 -12.31 11.92
N LEU A 60 -13.08 -11.25 11.26
CA LEU A 60 -13.20 -11.18 9.80
C LEU A 60 -11.82 -11.16 9.12
N THR A 61 -10.84 -10.48 9.71
CA THR A 61 -9.47 -10.43 9.20
C THR A 61 -8.79 -11.81 9.30
N SER A 62 -8.96 -12.51 10.42
CA SER A 62 -8.46 -13.88 10.60
C SER A 62 -9.10 -14.86 9.61
N ALA A 63 -10.42 -14.75 9.40
CA ALA A 63 -11.12 -15.56 8.41
C ALA A 63 -10.58 -15.32 7.01
N ARG A 64 -10.45 -14.05 6.58
CA ARG A 64 -9.86 -13.69 5.28
C ARG A 64 -8.47 -14.28 5.08
N GLU A 65 -7.62 -14.22 6.11
CA GLU A 65 -6.26 -14.76 6.04
C GLU A 65 -6.23 -16.30 5.98
N SER A 66 -7.17 -16.97 6.64
CA SER A 66 -7.37 -18.43 6.51
C SER A 66 -7.78 -18.80 5.08
N TRP A 67 -8.76 -18.08 4.51
CA TRP A 67 -9.19 -18.27 3.11
C TRP A 67 -8.05 -18.03 2.12
N ARG A 68 -7.29 -16.95 2.29
CA ARG A 68 -6.13 -16.63 1.45
C ARG A 68 -5.13 -17.80 1.43
N ARG A 69 -4.73 -18.29 2.61
CA ARG A 69 -3.81 -19.43 2.73
C ARG A 69 -4.36 -20.69 2.08
N SER A 70 -5.65 -20.99 2.28
CA SER A 70 -6.28 -22.16 1.67
C SER A 70 -6.24 -22.12 0.14
N LEU A 71 -6.43 -20.93 -0.45
CA LEU A 71 -6.43 -20.76 -1.90
C LEU A 71 -5.02 -20.74 -2.50
N THR A 72 -4.03 -20.22 -1.77
CA THR A 72 -2.65 -20.13 -2.27
C THR A 72 -1.81 -21.38 -2.05
N ASN A 73 -2.14 -22.20 -1.04
CA ASN A 73 -1.32 -23.37 -0.70
C ASN A 73 -1.67 -24.64 -1.50
N GLY A 74 -2.70 -24.58 -2.37
CA GLY A 74 -3.23 -25.75 -3.10
C GLY A 74 -2.84 -25.89 -4.57
N ALA A 75 -2.05 -24.97 -5.15
CA ALA A 75 -1.59 -25.10 -6.53
C ALA A 75 -0.10 -25.49 -6.58
N SER A 76 0.20 -26.77 -6.33
CA SER A 76 1.40 -27.34 -6.93
C SER A 76 1.21 -27.29 -8.45
N PRO A 77 2.14 -26.73 -9.25
CA PRO A 77 2.00 -26.79 -10.70
C PRO A 77 1.91 -28.27 -11.07
N ALA A 78 0.78 -28.66 -11.65
CA ALA A 78 0.63 -29.99 -12.23
C ALA A 78 1.81 -30.19 -13.19
N SER A 79 2.59 -31.25 -12.97
CA SER A 79 3.73 -31.60 -13.82
C SER A 79 3.29 -31.56 -15.28
N SER A 80 4.04 -30.82 -16.10
CA SER A 80 3.76 -30.64 -17.53
C SER A 80 3.48 -31.98 -18.20
N ALA A 81 2.29 -32.12 -18.78
CA ALA A 81 1.91 -33.27 -19.60
C ALA A 81 2.57 -33.16 -20.98
N SER A 82 3.89 -33.32 -21.04
CA SER A 82 4.62 -33.32 -22.30
C SER A 82 5.82 -34.26 -22.24
N VAL A 83 5.55 -35.55 -22.03
CA VAL A 83 6.45 -36.62 -22.47
C VAL A 83 5.58 -37.71 -23.08
N VAL A 84 5.28 -37.57 -24.37
CA VAL A 84 4.91 -38.70 -25.23
C VAL A 84 6.04 -38.85 -26.22
N THR A 85 6.95 -39.78 -25.92
CA THR A 85 7.97 -40.27 -26.85
C THR A 85 7.31 -41.39 -27.65
N THR A 86 7.05 -41.15 -28.93
CA THR A 86 6.70 -42.23 -29.87
C THR A 86 7.86 -42.44 -30.83
N ARG A 87 8.20 -43.72 -30.95
CA ARG A 87 9.38 -44.35 -31.53
C ARG A 87 9.35 -44.41 -33.05
#